data_AF-A0A1S1J4T5-F1
#
_entry.id   AF-A0A1S1J4T5-F1
#
_cell.length_a   1.000
_cell.length_b   1.000
_cell.length_c   1.000
_cell.angle_alpha   90.00
_cell.angle_beta   90.00
_cell.angle_gamma   90.00
#
_symmetry.space_group_name_H-M   'P 1'
#
loop_
_entity.id
_entity.type
_entity.pdbx_description
1 polymer ?
#
loop_
_entity_poly.entity_id
_entity_poly.type
_entity_poly.pdbx_seq_one_letter_code
_entity_poly.pdbx_strand_id
1 'polypeptide(L)'
;MGFAQSNCKTLKGCERKLCELNIKLIAAKKAGNQSQIKGVEEAISKTKKNCTTKTVNKDLNKKVQEKQQKVKERTDDLNKAIKDQESKEKIDKKRKKLAEAKADLNKALAEQKTK
;
A
#
# COMPACT_ATOMS: atom_id res chain seq x y z
N MET A 1 25.79 9.08 -11.30
CA MET A 1 24.39 9.55 -11.15
C MET A 1 23.62 8.51 -10.34
N GLY A 2 23.15 8.81 -9.13
CA GLY A 2 22.58 7.81 -8.22
C GLY A 2 21.62 8.40 -7.19
N PHE A 3 20.62 9.16 -7.66
CA PHE A 3 19.60 9.75 -6.80
C PHE A 3 18.41 8.79 -6.63
N ALA A 4 18.48 7.86 -5.68
CA ALA A 4 17.30 7.08 -5.27
C ALA A 4 17.21 6.86 -3.75
N GLN A 5 18.11 7.42 -2.95
CA GLN A 5 18.05 7.32 -1.49
C GLN A 5 17.53 8.62 -0.86
N SER A 6 16.34 8.49 -0.26
CA SER A 6 16.04 9.08 1.07
C SER A 6 15.48 10.51 1.16
N ASN A 7 14.44 10.86 0.42
CA ASN A 7 13.60 12.02 0.81
C ASN A 7 12.61 11.72 1.96
N CYS A 8 12.66 10.53 2.58
CA CYS A 8 11.83 10.25 3.77
C CYS A 8 12.29 10.98 5.03
N LYS A 9 13.58 11.37 5.12
CA LYS A 9 14.15 12.05 6.29
C LYS A 9 13.68 13.51 6.43
N THR A 10 13.35 14.16 5.31
CA THR A 10 12.83 15.53 5.29
C THR A 10 11.33 15.59 5.60
N LEU A 11 10.62 14.47 5.46
CA LEU A 11 9.24 14.31 5.87
C LEU A 11 9.14 14.20 7.40
N LYS A 12 8.05 14.73 7.97
CA LYS A 12 7.77 14.67 9.41
C LYS A 12 6.49 13.89 9.69
N GLY A 13 6.44 13.25 10.87
CA GLY A 13 5.29 12.50 11.35
C GLY A 13 4.81 11.38 10.42
N CYS A 14 3.57 11.49 10.00
CA CYS A 14 2.83 10.50 9.23
C CYS A 14 3.42 10.18 7.84
N GLU A 15 3.93 11.21 7.17
CA GLU A 15 4.49 11.07 5.82
C GLU A 15 5.84 10.37 5.83
N ARG A 16 6.64 10.59 6.87
CA ARG A 16 7.88 9.86 7.07
C ARG A 16 7.63 8.37 7.27
N LYS A 17 6.71 8.00 8.17
CA LYS A 17 6.33 6.59 8.38
C LYS A 17 5.86 5.93 7.09
N LEU A 18 5.03 6.62 6.30
CA LEU A 18 4.55 6.09 5.02
C LEU A 18 5.67 5.90 3.98
N CYS A 19 6.61 6.83 3.93
CA CYS A 19 7.74 6.78 3.02
C CYS A 19 8.68 5.62 3.38
N GLU A 20 9.01 5.45 4.67
CA GLU A 20 9.83 4.34 5.16
C GLU A 20 9.17 2.97 4.91
N LEU A 21 7.86 2.88 5.09
CA LEU A 21 7.12 1.65 4.81
C LEU A 21 7.04 1.34 3.32
N ASN A 22 6.94 2.32 2.44
CA ASN A 22 7.00 2.08 0.98
C ASN A 22 8.36 1.55 0.54
N ILE A 23 9.45 2.08 1.09
CA ILE A 23 10.80 1.55 0.83
C ILE A 23 10.90 0.09 1.29
N LYS A 24 10.41 -0.21 2.51
CA LYS A 24 10.36 -1.59 3.01
C LYS A 24 9.50 -2.50 2.12
N LEU A 25 8.42 -1.99 1.53
CA LEU A 25 7.57 -2.76 0.63
C LEU A 25 8.31 -3.11 -0.66
N ILE A 26 9.03 -2.15 -1.24
CA ILE A 26 9.84 -2.35 -2.45
C ILE A 26 10.96 -3.37 -2.18
N ALA A 27 11.65 -3.23 -1.05
CA ALA A 27 12.68 -4.17 -0.63
C ALA A 27 12.11 -5.58 -0.41
N ALA A 28 10.98 -5.70 0.29
CA ALA A 28 10.33 -6.97 0.52
C ALA A 28 9.85 -7.62 -0.79
N LYS A 29 9.32 -6.81 -1.73
CA LYS A 29 8.97 -7.24 -3.10
C LYS A 29 10.18 -7.78 -3.86
N LYS A 30 11.31 -7.08 -3.80
CA LYS A 30 12.57 -7.52 -4.43
C LYS A 30 13.09 -8.83 -3.84
N ALA A 31 12.91 -9.03 -2.54
CA ALA A 31 13.27 -10.26 -1.84
C ALA A 31 12.27 -11.42 -2.06
N GLY A 32 11.13 -11.19 -2.71
CA GLY A 32 10.09 -12.22 -2.90
C GLY A 32 9.39 -12.66 -1.61
N ASN A 33 9.64 -12.01 -0.48
CA ASN A 33 9.11 -12.42 0.82
C ASN A 33 7.65 -11.97 0.99
N GLN A 34 6.72 -12.83 0.60
CA GLN A 34 5.28 -12.61 0.65
C GLN A 34 4.77 -12.19 2.05
N SER A 35 5.31 -12.77 3.13
CA SER A 35 4.91 -12.45 4.50
C SER A 35 5.32 -11.05 4.92
N GLN A 36 6.56 -10.65 4.61
CA GLN A 36 7.01 -9.28 4.86
C GLN A 36 6.22 -8.26 4.04
N ILE A 37 5.91 -8.60 2.79
CA ILE A 37 5.17 -7.71 1.90
C ILE A 37 3.82 -7.40 2.53
N LYS A 38 3.04 -8.43 2.91
CA LYS A 38 1.74 -8.27 3.57
C LYS A 38 1.82 -7.42 4.83
N GLY A 39 2.75 -7.74 5.74
CA GLY A 39 2.90 -7.00 7.00
C GLY A 39 3.23 -5.52 6.76
N VAL A 40 4.06 -5.23 5.76
CA VAL A 40 4.38 -3.85 5.38
C VAL A 40 3.19 -3.16 4.71
N GLU A 41 2.38 -3.85 3.90
CA GLU A 41 1.14 -3.27 3.35
C GLU A 41 0.14 -2.89 4.44
N GLU A 42 -0.04 -3.76 5.42
CA GLU A 42 -0.93 -3.50 6.55
C GLU A 42 -0.43 -2.31 7.38
N ALA A 43 0.87 -2.22 7.63
CA ALA A 43 1.47 -1.08 8.31
C ALA A 43 1.26 0.23 7.53
N ILE A 44 1.34 0.20 6.20
CA ILE A 44 1.03 1.35 5.33
C ILE A 44 -0.44 1.76 5.51
N SER A 45 -1.35 0.79 5.51
CA SER A 45 -2.78 1.03 5.68
C SER A 45 -3.14 1.59 7.05
N LYS A 46 -2.59 1.01 8.14
CA LYS A 46 -2.78 1.51 9.51
C LYS A 46 -2.20 2.91 9.71
N THR A 47 -1.03 3.18 9.11
CA THR A 47 -0.43 4.51 9.13
C THR A 47 -1.33 5.50 8.41
N LYS A 48 -1.77 5.19 7.18
CA LYS A 48 -2.74 6.03 6.45
C LYS A 48 -3.98 6.33 7.27
N LYS A 49 -4.63 5.31 7.84
CA LYS A 49 -5.81 5.49 8.71
C LYS A 49 -5.55 6.45 9.86
N ASN A 50 -4.46 6.26 10.61
CA ASN A 50 -4.10 7.12 11.74
C ASN A 50 -3.79 8.57 11.31
N CYS A 51 -3.25 8.74 10.10
CA CYS A 51 -2.92 10.05 9.56
C CYS A 51 -4.16 10.77 9.02
N THR A 52 -5.11 10.04 8.44
CA THR A 52 -6.38 10.57 7.93
C THR A 52 -7.30 11.04 9.06
N THR A 53 -7.25 10.45 10.26
CA THR A 53 -8.09 10.89 11.40
C THR A 53 -7.85 12.34 11.83
N LYS A 54 -6.70 12.93 11.48
CA LYS A 54 -6.38 14.32 11.83
C LYS A 54 -6.85 15.36 10.82
N THR A 55 -7.29 14.93 9.63
CA THR A 55 -7.62 15.86 8.55
C THR A 55 -8.66 15.23 7.60
N VAL A 56 -9.93 15.62 7.80
CA VAL A 56 -10.88 16.01 6.72
C VAL A 56 -11.91 15.00 6.14
N ASN A 57 -13.15 15.52 6.04
CA ASN A 57 -14.33 15.26 5.19
C ASN A 57 -14.85 13.82 4.95
N LYS A 58 -16.08 13.57 5.45
CA LYS A 58 -16.89 12.33 5.30
C LYS A 58 -17.04 11.83 3.84
N ASP A 59 -17.10 12.72 2.85
CA ASP A 59 -17.34 12.33 1.45
C ASP A 59 -16.12 11.65 0.80
N LEU A 60 -14.93 12.20 1.05
CA LEU A 60 -13.67 11.65 0.54
C LEU A 60 -13.25 10.38 1.28
N ASN A 61 -13.68 10.22 2.53
CA ASN A 61 -13.51 9.00 3.30
C ASN A 61 -14.15 7.80 2.61
N LYS A 62 -15.35 7.98 2.02
CA LYS A 62 -16.10 6.90 1.37
C LYS A 62 -15.35 6.34 0.16
N LYS A 63 -14.84 7.19 -0.73
CA LYS A 63 -14.01 6.79 -1.88
C LYS A 63 -12.74 6.04 -1.45
N VAL A 64 -12.12 6.45 -0.34
CA VAL A 64 -10.94 5.79 0.21
C VAL A 64 -11.27 4.46 0.88
N GLN A 65 -12.42 4.35 1.55
CA GLN A 65 -12.90 3.08 2.09
C GLN A 65 -13.18 2.07 0.98
N GLU A 66 -13.86 2.47 -0.09
CA GLU A 66 -14.15 1.59 -1.23
C GLU A 66 -12.85 1.09 -1.90
N LYS A 67 -11.89 1.97 -2.14
CA LYS A 67 -10.59 1.56 -2.69
C LYS A 67 -9.78 0.71 -1.70
N GLN A 68 -9.90 0.94 -0.40
CA GLN A 68 -9.30 0.06 0.63
C GLN A 68 -9.92 -1.34 0.63
N GLN A 69 -11.24 -1.42 0.48
CA GLN A 69 -11.94 -2.70 0.45
C GLN A 69 -11.52 -3.51 -0.78
N LYS A 70 -11.42 -2.87 -1.95
CA LYS A 70 -10.85 -3.49 -3.16
C LYS A 70 -9.42 -3.99 -2.96
N VAL A 71 -8.57 -3.21 -2.31
CA VAL A 71 -7.20 -3.66 -1.97
C VAL A 71 -7.24 -4.89 -1.07
N LYS A 72 -8.10 -4.88 -0.04
CA LYS A 72 -8.25 -6.00 0.89
C LYS A 72 -8.72 -7.27 0.18
N GLU A 73 -9.71 -7.18 -0.70
CA GLU A 73 -10.18 -8.31 -1.51
C GLU A 73 -9.09 -8.86 -2.43
N ARG A 74 -8.30 -7.98 -3.09
CA ARG A 74 -7.19 -8.40 -3.94
C ARG A 74 -6.04 -9.03 -3.15
N THR A 75 -5.82 -8.60 -1.91
CA THR A 75 -4.86 -9.23 -1.00
C THR A 75 -5.33 -10.62 -0.62
N ASP A 76 -6.63 -10.77 -0.32
CA ASP A 76 -7.19 -12.07 0.05
C ASP A 76 -7.15 -13.06 -1.13
N ASP A 77 -7.49 -12.60 -2.33
CA ASP A 77 -7.41 -13.37 -3.57
C ASP A 77 -5.96 -13.83 -3.89
N LEU A 78 -4.99 -12.95 -3.65
CA LEU A 78 -3.58 -13.27 -3.75
C LEU A 78 -3.16 -14.29 -2.68
N ASN A 79 -3.62 -14.12 -1.44
CA ASN A 79 -3.33 -15.04 -0.34
C ASN A 79 -3.88 -16.42 -0.60
N LYS A 80 -5.11 -16.49 -1.11
CA LYS A 80 -5.76 -17.73 -1.49
C LYS A 80 -4.98 -18.41 -2.60
N ALA A 81 -4.54 -17.68 -3.63
CA ALA A 81 -3.70 -18.25 -4.69
C ALA A 81 -2.35 -18.80 -4.19
N ILE A 82 -1.73 -18.13 -3.22
CA ILE A 82 -0.49 -18.63 -2.60
C ILE A 82 -0.77 -19.88 -1.77
N LYS A 83 -1.88 -19.89 -1.02
CA LYS A 83 -2.27 -21.01 -0.15
C LYS A 83 -2.67 -22.24 -0.95
N ASP A 84 -3.31 -22.03 -2.10
CA ASP A 84 -3.70 -23.04 -3.07
C ASP A 84 -2.52 -23.51 -3.94
N GLN A 85 -1.31 -22.97 -3.70
CA GLN A 85 -0.12 -23.24 -4.51
C GLN A 85 -0.35 -23.05 -6.02
N GLU A 86 -1.14 -22.05 -6.40
CA GLU A 86 -1.36 -21.71 -7.80
C GLU A 86 -0.03 -21.38 -8.49
N SER A 87 0.02 -21.58 -9.82
CA SER A 87 1.21 -21.32 -10.62
C SER A 87 1.77 -19.92 -10.37
N LYS A 88 3.11 -19.80 -10.32
CA LYS A 88 3.82 -18.52 -10.12
C LYS A 88 3.28 -17.39 -11.00
N GLU A 89 2.92 -17.68 -12.25
CA GLU A 89 2.33 -16.70 -13.18
C GLU A 89 1.00 -16.11 -12.68
N LYS A 90 0.12 -16.95 -12.10
CA LYS A 90 -1.17 -16.50 -11.56
C LYS A 90 -0.98 -15.66 -10.30
N ILE A 91 -0.07 -16.09 -9.42
CA ILE A 91 0.30 -15.33 -8.23
C ILE A 91 0.87 -13.97 -8.63
N ASP A 92 1.75 -13.91 -9.63
CA ASP A 92 2.33 -12.65 -10.11
C ASP A 92 1.28 -11.72 -10.74
N LYS A 93 0.36 -12.25 -11.55
CA LYS A 93 -0.81 -11.50 -12.07
C LYS A 93 -1.64 -10.91 -10.95
N LYS A 94 -1.94 -11.68 -9.89
CA LYS A 94 -2.71 -11.19 -8.73
C LYS A 94 -1.92 -10.14 -7.93
N ARG A 95 -0.59 -10.30 -7.80
CA ARG A 95 0.28 -9.29 -7.19
C ARG A 95 0.30 -7.98 -7.96
N LYS A 96 0.34 -8.05 -9.29
CA LYS A 96 0.32 -6.88 -10.16
C LYS A 96 -1.00 -6.12 -9.99
N LYS A 97 -2.13 -6.83 -10.03
CA LYS A 97 -3.46 -6.25 -9.77
C LYS A 97 -3.59 -5.64 -8.38
N LEU A 98 -3.03 -6.29 -7.35
CA LEU A 98 -2.98 -5.75 -5.99
C LEU A 98 -2.16 -4.46 -5.94
N ALA A 99 -1.01 -4.42 -6.63
CA ALA A 99 -0.17 -3.23 -6.69
C ALA A 99 -0.88 -2.05 -7.37
N GLU A 100 -1.61 -2.30 -8.46
CA GLU A 100 -2.42 -1.30 -9.15
C GLU A 100 -3.54 -0.75 -8.25
N ALA A 101 -4.29 -1.63 -7.58
CA ALA A 101 -5.34 -1.21 -6.64
C ALA A 101 -4.79 -0.34 -5.49
N LYS A 102 -3.57 -0.63 -5.02
CA LYS A 102 -2.90 0.14 -3.98
C LYS A 102 -2.38 1.48 -4.47
N ALA A 103 -1.93 1.55 -5.72
CA ALA A 103 -1.54 2.80 -6.37
C ALA A 103 -2.76 3.73 -6.51
N ASP A 104 -3.89 3.18 -6.96
CA ASP A 104 -5.16 3.88 -7.12
C ASP A 104 -5.73 4.37 -5.77
N LEU A 105 -5.63 3.55 -4.72
CA LEU A 105 -5.91 3.97 -3.35
C LEU A 105 -4.97 5.10 -2.88
N ASN A 106 -3.67 5.03 -3.22
CA ASN A 106 -2.72 6.07 -2.87
C ASN A 106 -3.04 7.39 -3.56
N LYS A 107 -3.41 7.34 -4.83
CA LYS A 107 -3.82 8.51 -5.61
C LYS A 107 -5.05 9.19 -4.98
N ALA A 108 -6.08 8.42 -4.63
CA ALA A 108 -7.27 8.93 -3.95
C ALA A 108 -6.98 9.52 -2.56
N LEU A 109 -5.94 9.04 -1.88
CA LEU A 109 -5.47 9.61 -0.60
C LEU A 109 -4.62 10.86 -0.79
N ALA A 110 -3.84 10.93 -1.88
CA ALA A 110 -3.03 12.09 -2.21
C ALA A 110 -3.94 13.26 -2.64
N GLU A 111 -4.95 13.00 -3.47
CA GLU A 111 -5.98 13.98 -3.83
C GLU A 111 -6.76 14.49 -2.61
N GLN A 112 -6.79 13.71 -1.52
CA GLN A 112 -7.42 14.10 -0.26
C GLN A 112 -6.61 15.12 0.57
N LYS A 113 -5.30 15.23 0.31
CA LYS A 113 -4.39 16.12 1.04
C LYS A 113 -4.23 17.49 0.38
N THR A 114 -4.70 17.65 -0.85
CA THR A 114 -4.43 18.82 -1.69
C THR A 114 -5.56 19.87 -1.67
N LYS A 115 -6.50 19.80 -0.72
CA LYS A 115 -7.60 20.77 -0.63
C LYS A 115 -7.75 21.31 0.79
#